data_AF-A0A2R2WY56-F1
#
_entry.id   AF-A0A2R2WY56-F1
#
_cell.length_a   1.000
_cell.length_b   1.000
_cell.length_c   1.000
_cell.angle_alpha   90.00
_cell.angle_beta   90.00
_cell.angle_gamma   90.00
#
_symmetry.space_group_name_H-M   'P 1'
#
loop_
_entity.id
_entity.type
_entity.pdbx_description
1 polymer ?
#
loop_
_entity_poly.entity_id
_entity_poly.type
_entity_poly.pdbx_seq_one_letter_code
_entity_poly.pdbx_strand_id
1 'polypeptide(L)'
;LLSMLAMTDLILSTAGVPKTLSIFWLGAREITFPGCLTQMFFLHYSFVLDSAILMAMAFDRYVAICSPLRYTTILTPKTIIKIIVGISFRSFCIILPDVFLLTRLPFCRTRIIPHTYCEHIGVARLACADISINIWYGFCVPIMTVISDVILIAVSYTLILCTVF
;
A
#
# COMPACT_ATOMS: atom_id res chain seq x y z
N LEU A 1 13.87 -5.50 -8.26
CA LEU A 1 12.40 -5.36 -8.27
C LEU A 1 11.73 -6.64 -7.76
N LEU A 2 11.92 -7.81 -8.40
CA LEU A 2 11.35 -9.10 -7.93
C LEU A 2 11.61 -9.42 -6.44
N SER A 3 12.85 -9.31 -5.96
CA SER A 3 13.15 -9.55 -4.53
C SER A 3 12.42 -8.58 -3.60
N MET A 4 12.19 -7.33 -4.02
CA MET A 4 11.45 -6.36 -3.23
C MET A 4 9.96 -6.65 -3.25
N LEU A 5 9.42 -7.11 -4.38
CA LEU A 5 8.03 -7.58 -4.48
C LEU A 5 7.82 -8.77 -3.52
N ALA A 6 8.67 -9.79 -3.58
CA ALA A 6 8.57 -10.95 -2.69
C ALA A 6 8.68 -10.58 -1.20
N MET A 7 9.55 -9.63 -0.84
CA MET A 7 9.60 -9.09 0.51
C MET A 7 8.32 -8.33 0.88
N THR A 8 7.77 -7.55 -0.04
CA THR A 8 6.52 -6.78 0.17
C THR A 8 5.33 -7.72 0.32
N ASP A 9 5.21 -8.75 -0.51
CA ASP A 9 4.24 -9.84 -0.41
C ASP A 9 4.35 -10.60 0.91
N LEU A 10 5.58 -10.88 1.34
CA LEU A 10 5.83 -11.52 2.64
C LEU A 10 5.40 -10.60 3.77
N ILE A 11 5.68 -9.28 3.70
CA ILE A 11 5.22 -8.30 4.70
C ILE A 11 3.70 -8.19 4.66
N LEU A 12 3.07 -8.14 3.50
CA LEU A 12 1.61 -8.07 3.36
C LEU A 12 0.95 -9.33 3.94
N SER A 13 1.49 -10.49 3.60
CA SER A 13 1.07 -11.78 4.15
C SER A 13 1.31 -11.84 5.65
N THR A 14 2.47 -11.43 6.15
CA THR A 14 2.79 -11.43 7.60
C THR A 14 2.18 -10.25 8.35
N ALA A 15 1.61 -9.23 7.72
CA ALA A 15 0.81 -8.19 8.37
C ALA A 15 -0.68 -8.54 8.37
N GLY A 16 -1.13 -9.26 7.33
CA GLY A 16 -2.49 -9.78 7.22
C GLY A 16 -2.73 -11.06 8.03
N VAL A 17 -1.82 -12.03 7.96
CA VAL A 17 -1.99 -13.40 8.47
C VAL A 17 -1.86 -13.56 9.99
N PRO A 18 -0.91 -12.96 10.72
CA PRO A 18 -0.73 -13.31 12.12
C PRO A 18 -1.84 -12.77 13.03
N LYS A 19 -2.65 -11.81 12.58
CA LYS A 19 -3.84 -11.39 13.35
C LYS A 19 -5.07 -12.25 13.04
N THR A 20 -5.32 -12.62 11.78
CA THR A 20 -6.42 -13.54 11.47
C THR A 20 -6.21 -14.90 12.13
N LEU A 21 -4.95 -15.37 12.15
CA LEU A 21 -4.55 -16.61 12.82
C LEU A 21 -4.46 -16.48 14.35
N SER A 22 -3.99 -15.35 14.91
CA SER A 22 -4.01 -15.11 16.37
C SER A 22 -5.44 -14.98 16.91
N ILE A 23 -6.35 -14.40 16.13
CA ILE A 23 -7.77 -14.31 16.46
C ILE A 23 -8.45 -15.68 16.43
N PHE A 24 -8.13 -16.51 15.42
CA PHE A 24 -8.72 -17.85 15.30
C PHE A 24 -8.13 -18.86 16.30
N TRP A 25 -6.83 -18.75 16.63
CA TRP A 25 -6.09 -19.79 17.36
C TRP A 25 -5.85 -19.46 18.83
N LEU A 26 -5.64 -18.18 19.19
CA LEU A 26 -5.33 -17.77 20.58
C LEU A 26 -6.55 -17.23 21.35
N GLY A 27 -7.73 -17.12 20.72
CA GLY A 27 -8.95 -16.62 21.37
C GLY A 27 -8.83 -15.16 21.84
N ALA A 28 -7.84 -14.41 21.34
CA ALA A 28 -7.64 -13.00 21.65
C ALA A 28 -8.77 -12.17 21.04
N ARG A 29 -9.79 -11.89 21.85
CA ARG A 29 -11.04 -11.25 21.42
C ARG A 29 -10.94 -9.74 21.19
N GLU A 30 -9.83 -9.12 21.57
CA GLU A 30 -9.68 -7.66 21.58
C GLU A 30 -8.33 -7.20 21.04
N ILE A 31 -8.35 -6.17 20.19
CA ILE A 31 -7.16 -5.49 19.66
C ILE A 31 -7.05 -4.13 20.36
N THR A 32 -5.88 -3.81 20.89
CA THR A 32 -5.60 -2.47 21.39
C THR A 32 -5.58 -1.47 20.23
N PHE A 33 -6.17 -0.29 20.43
CA PHE A 33 -6.23 0.76 19.41
C PHE A 33 -4.88 1.07 18.70
N PRO A 34 -3.73 1.15 19.41
CA PRO A 34 -2.42 1.31 18.75
C PRO A 34 -2.02 0.11 17.87
N GLY A 35 -2.38 -1.12 18.26
CA GLY A 35 -2.12 -2.31 17.44
C GLY A 35 -2.94 -2.35 16.16
N CYS A 36 -4.19 -1.87 16.22
CA CYS A 36 -5.09 -1.69 15.08
C CYS A 36 -4.50 -0.69 14.07
N LEU A 37 -4.06 0.48 14.54
CA LEU A 37 -3.46 1.52 13.70
C LEU A 37 -2.18 1.06 13.02
N THR A 38 -1.28 0.41 13.76
CA THR A 38 -0.04 -0.14 13.21
C THR A 38 -0.33 -1.18 12.13
N GLN A 39 -1.30 -2.07 12.35
CA GLN A 39 -1.70 -3.06 11.35
C GLN A 39 -2.24 -2.41 10.08
N MET A 40 -3.13 -1.42 10.24
CA MET A 40 -3.71 -0.70 9.10
C MET A 40 -2.62 0.02 8.29
N PHE A 41 -1.67 0.67 8.97
CA PHE A 41 -0.52 1.32 8.33
C PHE A 41 0.26 0.34 7.46
N PHE A 42 0.69 -0.80 8.03
CA PHE A 42 1.48 -1.79 7.29
C PHE A 42 0.70 -2.38 6.11
N LEU A 43 -0.60 -2.67 6.27
CA LEU A 43 -1.42 -3.19 5.18
C LEU A 43 -1.54 -2.20 4.02
N HIS A 44 -1.91 -0.94 4.29
CA HIS A 44 -2.09 0.05 3.23
C HIS A 44 -0.75 0.44 2.60
N TYR A 45 0.30 0.58 3.42
CA TYR A 45 1.65 0.85 2.93
C TYR A 45 2.14 -0.26 2.00
N SER A 46 2.04 -1.53 2.42
CA SER A 46 2.44 -2.66 1.59
C SER A 46 1.62 -2.72 0.31
N PHE A 47 0.30 -2.52 0.35
CA PHE A 47 -0.55 -2.57 -0.84
C PHE A 47 -0.18 -1.50 -1.88
N VAL A 48 0.01 -0.24 -1.44
CA VAL A 48 0.42 0.86 -2.34
C VAL A 48 1.84 0.63 -2.87
N LEU A 49 2.74 0.15 -2.02
CA LEU A 49 4.11 -0.18 -2.43
C LEU A 49 4.13 -1.29 -3.48
N ASP A 50 3.32 -2.34 -3.29
CA ASP A 50 3.25 -3.48 -4.20
C ASP A 50 2.78 -3.06 -5.60
N SER A 51 1.70 -2.28 -5.66
CA SER A 51 1.21 -1.63 -6.89
C SER A 51 2.29 -0.81 -7.59
N ALA A 52 3.05 0.01 -6.84
CA ALA A 52 4.12 0.81 -7.41
C ALA A 52 5.32 -0.04 -7.90
N ILE A 53 5.62 -1.16 -7.24
CA ILE A 53 6.64 -2.12 -7.70
C ILE A 53 6.18 -2.78 -9.01
N LEU A 54 4.93 -3.22 -9.11
CA LEU A 54 4.36 -3.79 -10.34
C LEU A 54 4.47 -2.80 -11.51
N MET A 55 4.13 -1.52 -11.27
CA MET A 55 4.30 -0.46 -12.26
C MET A 55 5.76 -0.28 -12.68
N ALA A 56 6.69 -0.25 -11.73
CA ALA A 56 8.12 -0.14 -12.02
C ALA A 56 8.65 -1.34 -12.84
N MET A 57 8.14 -2.55 -12.59
CA MET A 57 8.46 -3.74 -13.39
C MET A 57 7.89 -3.67 -14.80
N ALA A 58 6.65 -3.20 -14.97
CA ALA A 58 6.07 -3.01 -16.30
C ALA A 58 6.89 -1.99 -17.11
N PHE A 59 7.33 -0.90 -16.48
CA PHE A 59 8.21 0.09 -17.10
C PHE A 59 9.59 -0.48 -17.45
N ASP A 60 10.20 -1.25 -16.55
CA ASP A 60 11.46 -1.98 -16.81
C ASP A 60 11.36 -2.86 -18.06
N ARG A 61 10.29 -3.65 -18.17
CA ARG A 61 10.01 -4.49 -19.34
C ARG A 61 9.79 -3.67 -20.61
N TYR A 62 9.06 -2.56 -20.51
CA TYR A 62 8.83 -1.65 -21.64
C TYR A 62 10.15 -1.11 -22.21
N VAL A 63 11.03 -0.58 -21.36
CA VAL A 63 12.32 -0.03 -21.80
C VAL A 63 13.22 -1.14 -22.37
N ALA A 64 13.20 -2.34 -21.78
CA ALA A 64 13.99 -3.48 -22.25
C ALA A 64 13.60 -3.92 -23.67
N ILE A 65 12.31 -3.93 -23.99
CA ILE A 65 11.79 -4.40 -25.29
C ILE A 65 11.81 -3.28 -26.33
N CYS A 66 11.29 -2.09 -25.98
CA CYS A 66 11.11 -0.99 -26.93
C CYS A 66 12.40 -0.18 -27.17
N SER A 67 13.42 -0.31 -26.31
CA SER A 67 14.66 0.46 -26.41
C SER A 67 15.89 -0.30 -25.88
N PRO A 68 16.21 -1.49 -26.42
CA PRO A 68 17.25 -2.38 -25.89
C PRO A 68 18.64 -1.71 -25.84
N LEU A 69 18.99 -0.91 -26.85
CA LEU A 69 20.26 -0.19 -26.92
C LEU A 69 20.44 0.89 -25.83
N ARG A 70 19.32 1.42 -25.30
CA ARG A 70 19.33 2.44 -24.24
C ARG A 70 19.03 1.86 -22.87
N TYR A 71 18.67 0.58 -22.78
CA TYR A 71 18.29 -0.05 -21.51
C TYR A 71 19.39 0.06 -20.46
N THR A 72 20.65 -0.25 -20.81
CA THR A 72 21.79 -0.22 -19.88
C THR A 72 22.20 1.19 -19.46
N THR A 73 21.86 2.22 -20.24
CA THR A 73 22.15 3.62 -19.91
C THR A 73 21.03 4.25 -19.08
N ILE A 74 19.78 3.84 -19.29
CA ILE A 74 18.61 4.32 -18.56
C ILE A 74 18.48 3.58 -17.21
N LEU A 75 18.47 2.25 -17.24
CA LEU A 75 18.29 1.37 -16.07
C LEU A 75 19.63 0.91 -15.50
N THR A 76 20.33 1.86 -14.90
CA THR A 76 21.53 1.56 -14.10
C THR A 76 21.15 1.07 -12.70
N PRO A 77 22.02 0.32 -12.00
CA PRO A 77 21.79 -0.05 -10.60
C PRO A 77 21.48 1.16 -9.69
N LYS A 78 22.12 2.31 -9.96
CA LYS A 78 21.86 3.57 -9.26
C LYS A 78 20.46 4.09 -9.52
N THR A 79 19.98 4.02 -10.77
CA THR A 79 18.60 4.40 -11.12
C THR A 79 17.60 3.47 -10.44
N ILE A 80 17.84 2.16 -10.43
CA ILE A 80 16.96 1.17 -9.77
C ILE A 80 16.84 1.46 -8.27
N ILE A 81 17.96 1.75 -7.60
CA ILE A 81 17.93 2.14 -6.17
C ILE A 81 17.11 3.41 -5.96
N LYS A 82 17.29 4.42 -6.82
CA LYS A 82 16.49 5.66 -6.75
C LYS A 82 14.99 5.40 -6.95
N ILE A 83 14.63 4.50 -7.86
CA ILE A 83 13.23 4.10 -8.09
C ILE A 83 12.68 3.44 -6.82
N ILE A 84 13.40 2.47 -6.25
CA ILE A 84 12.99 1.78 -5.02
C ILE A 84 12.78 2.77 -3.87
N VAL A 85 13.75 3.66 -3.63
CA VAL A 85 13.63 4.69 -2.60
C VAL A 85 12.44 5.63 -2.88
N GLY A 86 12.25 6.02 -4.14
CA GLY A 86 11.16 6.90 -4.55
C GLY A 86 9.78 6.29 -4.34
N ILE A 87 9.56 5.03 -4.74
CA ILE A 87 8.28 4.34 -4.55
C ILE A 87 7.98 4.05 -3.08
N SER A 88 9.00 3.70 -2.27
CA SER A 88 8.84 3.54 -0.83
C SER A 88 8.50 4.87 -0.15
N PHE A 89 9.20 5.94 -0.50
CA PHE A 89 8.92 7.28 0.03
C PHE A 89 7.52 7.78 -0.36
N ARG A 90 7.13 7.63 -1.64
CA ARG A 90 5.77 7.95 -2.12
C ARG A 90 4.71 7.20 -1.30
N SER A 91 4.87 5.90 -1.14
CA SER A 91 3.92 5.05 -0.39
C SER A 91 3.81 5.50 1.07
N PHE A 92 4.94 5.83 1.69
CA PHE A 92 4.97 6.36 3.05
C PHE A 92 4.24 7.71 3.16
N CYS A 93 4.48 8.64 2.24
CA CYS A 93 3.83 9.96 2.21
C CYS A 93 2.32 9.90 1.97
N ILE A 94 1.83 8.87 1.27
CA ILE A 94 0.39 8.68 1.04
C ILE A 94 -0.30 8.17 2.30
N ILE A 95 0.32 7.24 3.03
CA ILE A 95 -0.31 6.56 4.18
C ILE A 95 -0.11 7.32 5.50
N LEU A 96 0.97 8.09 5.65
CA LEU A 96 1.25 8.84 6.88
C LEU A 96 0.12 9.85 7.24
N PRO A 97 -0.44 10.64 6.29
CA PRO A 97 -1.59 11.49 6.57
C PRO A 97 -2.82 10.72 7.06
N ASP A 98 -3.11 9.54 6.51
CA ASP A 98 -4.26 8.72 6.93
C ASP A 98 -4.16 8.31 8.39
N VAL A 99 -2.98 7.83 8.80
CA VAL A 99 -2.74 7.43 10.20
C VAL A 99 -2.68 8.64 11.13
N PHE A 100 -2.09 9.74 10.68
CA PHE A 100 -2.07 10.97 11.46
C PHE A 100 -3.48 11.51 11.69
N LEU A 101 -4.32 11.53 10.65
CA LEU A 101 -5.68 12.02 10.73
C LEU A 101 -6.55 11.11 11.63
N LEU A 102 -6.34 9.79 11.57
CA LEU A 102 -6.93 8.82 12.51
C LEU A 102 -6.53 9.05 13.97
N THR A 103 -5.26 9.35 14.25
CA THR A 103 -4.79 9.58 15.63
C THR A 103 -5.25 10.90 16.24
N ARG A 104 -5.63 11.87 15.41
CA ARG A 104 -6.10 13.21 15.83
C ARG A 104 -7.60 13.28 16.14
N LEU A 105 -8.38 12.27 15.75
CA LEU A 105 -9.82 12.22 16.00
C LEU A 105 -10.12 12.04 17.52
N PRO A 106 -11.04 12.81 18.11
CA PRO A 106 -11.45 12.60 19.50
C PRO A 106 -12.30 11.32 19.61
N PHE A 107 -11.74 10.28 20.19
CA PHE A 107 -12.43 9.01 20.46
C PHE A 107 -13.26 9.12 21.74
N CYS A 108 -14.58 8.98 21.64
CA CYS A 108 -15.50 9.05 22.81
C CYS A 108 -15.82 7.69 23.44
N ARG A 109 -15.68 6.59 22.68
CA ARG A 109 -15.93 5.24 23.19
C ARG A 109 -14.63 4.61 23.69
N THR A 110 -14.73 3.70 24.65
CA THR A 110 -13.62 2.93 25.23
C THR A 110 -12.61 2.49 24.16
N ARG A 111 -11.29 2.63 24.45
CA ARG A 111 -10.14 2.21 23.60
C ARG A 111 -10.07 0.70 23.28
N ILE A 112 -11.19 0.01 23.45
CA ILE A 112 -11.38 -1.43 23.34
C ILE A 112 -12.33 -1.64 22.16
N ILE A 113 -11.81 -2.22 21.08
CA ILE A 113 -12.58 -2.51 19.86
C ILE A 113 -13.13 -3.94 20.01
N PRO A 114 -14.46 -4.13 20.11
CA PRO A 114 -15.07 -5.45 20.31
C PRO A 114 -15.12 -6.29 19.02
N HIS A 115 -14.65 -5.75 17.88
CA HIS A 115 -14.63 -6.41 16.59
C HIS A 115 -13.26 -7.01 16.26
N THR A 116 -13.30 -8.23 15.73
CA THR A 116 -12.17 -9.09 15.38
C THR A 116 -11.37 -8.65 14.14
N TYR A 117 -11.70 -7.52 13.51
CA TYR A 117 -10.93 -6.94 12.40
C TYR A 117 -10.82 -5.43 12.55
N CYS A 118 -9.62 -4.90 12.27
CA CYS A 118 -9.36 -3.47 12.20
C CYS A 118 -9.77 -2.93 10.82
N GLU A 119 -11.06 -2.69 10.62
CA GLU A 119 -11.51 -1.98 9.43
C GLU A 119 -11.35 -0.47 9.62
N HIS A 120 -10.81 0.24 8.63
CA HIS A 120 -10.67 1.71 8.67
C HIS A 120 -12.00 2.41 8.98
N ILE A 121 -13.10 1.89 8.42
CA ILE A 121 -14.48 2.35 8.66
C ILE A 121 -14.92 2.05 10.10
N GLY A 122 -14.55 0.89 10.65
CA GLY A 122 -14.86 0.50 12.02
C GLY A 122 -14.16 1.38 13.05
N VAL A 123 -12.89 1.73 12.82
CA VAL A 123 -12.10 2.62 13.68
C VAL A 123 -12.62 4.05 13.61
N ALA A 124 -12.89 4.55 12.40
CA ALA A 124 -13.42 5.91 12.21
C ALA A 124 -14.78 6.09 12.90
N ARG A 125 -15.67 5.08 12.90
CA ARG A 125 -16.97 5.13 13.59
C ARG A 125 -16.91 5.21 15.12
N LEU A 126 -15.76 4.97 15.75
CA LEU A 126 -15.58 5.16 17.21
C LEU A 126 -15.29 6.63 17.59
N ALA A 127 -15.02 7.50 16.62
CA ALA A 127 -14.78 8.91 16.87
C ALA A 127 -16.11 9.66 17.12
N CYS A 128 -16.03 10.67 17.99
CA CYS A 128 -17.16 11.52 18.40
C CYS A 128 -17.39 12.72 17.48
N ALA A 129 -16.51 12.90 16.50
CA ALA A 129 -16.52 14.00 15.55
C ALA A 129 -16.80 13.47 14.14
N ASP A 130 -17.16 14.37 13.23
CA ASP A 130 -17.42 14.01 11.84
C ASP A 130 -16.18 13.38 11.19
N ILE A 131 -16.33 12.13 10.75
CA ILE A 131 -15.28 11.28 10.20
C ILE A 131 -15.29 11.24 8.68
N SER A 132 -16.21 11.97 8.03
CA SER A 132 -16.39 11.93 6.58
C SER A 132 -15.12 12.30 5.82
N ILE A 133 -14.34 13.28 6.31
CA ILE A 133 -13.09 13.71 5.67
C ILE A 133 -11.99 12.64 5.79
N ASN A 134 -11.87 11.98 6.95
CA ASN A 134 -10.87 10.94 7.16
C ASN A 134 -11.15 9.68 6.36
N ILE A 135 -12.44 9.29 6.27
CA ILE A 135 -12.88 8.19 5.41
C ILE A 135 -12.65 8.56 3.94
N TRP A 136 -13.07 9.75 3.52
CA TRP A 136 -12.89 10.19 2.14
C TRP A 136 -11.42 10.19 1.74
N TYR A 137 -10.55 10.81 2.53
CA TYR A 137 -9.12 10.90 2.22
C TYR A 137 -8.44 9.53 2.21
N GLY A 138 -8.68 8.71 3.25
CA GLY A 138 -8.05 7.39 3.38
C GLY A 138 -8.61 6.30 2.45
N PHE A 139 -9.69 6.56 1.71
CA PHE A 139 -10.13 5.71 0.61
C PHE A 139 -9.77 6.30 -0.75
N CYS A 140 -10.08 7.57 -1.00
CA CYS A 140 -9.89 8.17 -2.31
C CYS A 140 -8.41 8.26 -2.70
N VAL A 141 -7.52 8.68 -1.79
CA VAL A 141 -6.11 8.87 -2.15
C VAL A 141 -5.42 7.54 -2.50
N PRO A 142 -5.55 6.46 -1.69
CA PRO A 142 -5.01 5.16 -2.07
C PRO A 142 -5.62 4.59 -3.35
N ILE A 143 -6.95 4.69 -3.52
CA ILE A 143 -7.64 4.19 -4.72
C ILE A 143 -7.15 4.90 -5.98
N MET A 144 -7.10 6.23 -5.97
CA MET A 144 -6.64 7.01 -7.14
C MET A 144 -5.19 6.70 -7.48
N THR A 145 -4.35 6.48 -6.45
CA THR A 145 -2.96 6.07 -6.63
C THR A 145 -2.87 4.72 -7.33
N VAL A 146 -3.61 3.72 -6.87
CA VAL A 146 -3.60 2.37 -7.44
C VAL A 146 -4.18 2.36 -8.86
N ILE A 147 -5.28 3.09 -9.11
CA ILE A 147 -5.83 3.23 -10.46
C ILE A 147 -4.80 3.84 -11.41
N SER A 148 -4.08 4.88 -10.97
CA SER A 148 -3.04 5.50 -11.78
C SER A 148 -1.90 4.54 -12.12
N ASP A 149 -1.46 3.72 -11.17
CA ASP A 149 -0.44 2.70 -11.39
C ASP A 149 -0.93 1.64 -12.39
N VAL A 150 -2.17 1.17 -12.27
CA VAL A 150 -2.79 0.19 -13.19
C VAL A 150 -2.91 0.73 -14.61
N ILE A 151 -3.31 1.99 -14.78
CA ILE A 151 -3.38 2.63 -16.10
C ILE A 151 -1.98 2.67 -16.73
N LEU A 152 -0.95 3.07 -15.97
CA LEU A 152 0.42 3.13 -16.47
C LEU A 152 0.97 1.74 -16.83
N ILE A 153 0.63 0.71 -16.05
CA ILE A 153 0.91 -0.69 -16.39
C ILE A 153 0.26 -1.05 -17.72
N ALA A 154 -1.04 -0.80 -17.86
CA ALA A 154 -1.79 -1.12 -19.09
C ALA A 154 -1.19 -0.44 -20.31
N VAL A 155 -0.89 0.87 -20.22
CA VAL A 155 -0.23 1.63 -21.30
C VAL A 155 1.13 1.04 -21.64
N SER A 156 1.95 0.69 -20.65
CA SER A 156 3.27 0.09 -20.87
C SER A 156 3.15 -1.23 -21.64
N TYR A 157 2.21 -2.09 -21.26
CA TYR A 157 1.98 -3.36 -21.94
C TYR A 157 1.35 -3.21 -23.33
N THR A 158 0.43 -2.27 -23.53
CA THR A 158 -0.12 -1.97 -24.86
C THR A 158 0.97 -1.52 -25.82
N LEU A 159 1.87 -0.63 -25.38
CA LEU A 159 3.00 -0.19 -26.19
C LEU A 159 3.95 -1.35 -26.52
N ILE A 160 4.25 -2.23 -25.54
CA ILE A 160 5.03 -3.44 -25.80
C ILE A 160 4.38 -4.28 -26.91
N LEU A 161 3.07 -4.56 -26.80
CA LEU A 161 2.35 -5.34 -27.81
C LEU A 161 2.42 -4.68 -29.19
N CYS A 162 2.22 -3.37 -29.28
CA CYS A 162 2.34 -2.63 -30.54
C CYS A 162 3.76 -2.61 -31.14
N THR A 163 4.80 -2.83 -30.34
CA THR A 163 6.17 -2.96 -30.89
C THR A 163 6.50 -4.36 -31.36
N VAL A 164 5.79 -5.38 -30.87
CA VAL A 164 6.06 -6.79 -31.16
C VAL A 164 5.18 -7.32 -32.31
N PHE A 165 3.95 -6.82 -32.43
CA PHE A 165 2.97 -7.19 -33.45
C PHE A 165 2.83 -6.07 -34.49
#